data_AF-A0A5B8UJ05-F1
#
_entry.id   AF-A0A5B8UJ05-F1
#
_cell.length_a   1.000
_cell.length_b   1.000
_cell.length_c   1.000
_cell.angle_alpha   90.00
_cell.angle_beta   90.00
_cell.angle_gamma   90.00
#
_symmetry.space_group_name_H-M   'P 1'
#
loop_
_entity.id
_entity.type
_entity.pdbx_description
1 polymer ?
#
loop_
_entity_poly.entity_id
_entity_poly.type
_entity_poly.pdbx_seq_one_letter_code
_entity_poly.pdbx_strand_id
1 'polypeptide(L)'
;MKTLPLLTLTFLFGCNSVSEHIEQQVDSNIETAKQDMNAEIEKSKEEFREAYQLAEKSNSDKFGLQNLQTFKTTFTSTDNYLDSLKTEMDGLNDKDVHTVELVKSIFLYKGAGDSIINKLNRTIAIGKAVARTEKQKVAIKAMNDSLGIAPNPDRWKEQTFGLTGPLGASMVLYGLRTELYAIGMKTLTDW
;
A
#
# COMPACT_ATOMS: atom_id res chain seq x y z
N MET A 1 21.43 24.46 -56.70
CA MET A 1 22.10 24.05 -55.44
C MET A 1 21.05 23.46 -54.52
N LYS A 2 21.23 22.19 -54.13
CA LYS A 2 20.35 21.41 -53.25
C LYS A 2 20.87 21.59 -51.80
N THR A 3 20.12 22.24 -50.93
CA THR A 3 20.46 22.39 -49.50
C THR A 3 19.30 22.03 -48.56
N LEU A 4 18.31 21.28 -49.04
CA LEU A 4 17.13 20.92 -48.24
C LEU A 4 17.16 19.58 -47.46
N PRO A 5 18.11 18.62 -47.59
CA PRO A 5 18.02 17.38 -46.83
C PRO A 5 18.76 17.39 -45.47
N LEU A 6 19.52 18.45 -45.14
CA LEU A 6 20.36 18.47 -43.93
C LEU A 6 19.62 19.01 -42.68
N LEU A 7 18.54 19.78 -42.86
CA LEU A 7 17.79 20.40 -41.76
C LEU A 7 16.70 19.48 -41.16
N THR A 8 16.27 18.46 -41.90
CA THR A 8 15.35 17.41 -41.41
C THR A 8 16.06 16.33 -40.59
N LEU A 9 17.37 16.15 -40.76
CA LEU A 9 18.14 15.14 -40.02
C LEU A 9 18.43 15.60 -38.58
N THR A 10 18.72 16.89 -38.37
CA THR A 10 18.99 17.45 -37.03
C THR A 10 17.74 17.60 -36.16
N PHE A 11 16.55 17.69 -36.74
CA PHE A 11 15.28 17.68 -35.99
C PHE A 11 14.89 16.29 -35.47
N LEU A 12 15.29 15.21 -36.15
CA LEU A 12 15.02 13.84 -35.71
C LEU A 12 15.93 13.40 -34.55
N PHE A 13 17.18 13.88 -34.50
CA PHE A 13 18.08 13.61 -33.37
C PHE A 13 17.75 14.44 -32.11
N GLY A 14 17.06 15.58 -32.26
CA GLY A 14 16.62 16.42 -31.13
C GLY A 14 15.38 15.88 -30.41
N CYS A 15 14.47 15.19 -31.10
CA CYS A 15 13.31 14.57 -30.44
C CYS A 15 13.71 13.33 -29.63
N ASN A 16 14.66 12.53 -30.12
CA ASN A 16 15.08 11.33 -29.40
C ASN A 16 15.86 11.67 -28.11
N SER A 17 16.71 12.70 -28.13
CA SER A 17 17.45 13.11 -26.93
C SER A 17 16.58 13.80 -25.88
N VAL A 18 15.56 14.57 -26.29
CA VAL A 18 14.58 15.17 -25.37
C VAL A 18 13.66 14.11 -24.77
N SER A 19 13.20 13.13 -25.57
CA SER A 19 12.39 12.01 -25.09
C SER A 19 13.16 11.15 -24.08
N GLU A 20 14.40 10.78 -24.38
CA GLU A 20 15.25 10.00 -23.46
C GLU A 20 15.54 10.77 -22.16
N HIS A 21 15.77 12.08 -22.23
CA HIS A 21 16.01 12.89 -21.04
C HIS A 21 14.76 13.02 -20.16
N ILE A 22 13.58 13.17 -20.77
CA ILE A 22 12.31 13.20 -20.05
C ILE A 22 12.03 11.84 -19.40
N GLU A 23 12.24 10.74 -20.12
CA GLU A 23 12.07 9.40 -19.58
C GLU A 23 13.00 9.14 -18.38
N GLN A 24 14.28 9.50 -18.49
CA GLN A 24 15.24 9.35 -17.39
C GLN A 24 14.85 10.18 -16.16
N GLN A 25 14.36 11.41 -16.37
CA GLN A 25 13.90 12.26 -15.27
C GLN A 25 12.64 11.70 -14.60
N VAL A 26 11.70 11.17 -15.37
CA VAL A 26 10.48 10.52 -14.85
C VAL A 26 10.82 9.25 -14.08
N ASP A 27 11.66 8.38 -14.65
CA ASP A 27 12.10 7.14 -14.01
C ASP A 27 12.84 7.44 -12.69
N SER A 28 13.71 8.45 -12.67
CA SER A 28 14.40 8.90 -11.44
C SER A 28 13.43 9.41 -10.38
N ASN A 29 12.41 10.21 -10.75
CA ASN A 29 11.44 10.74 -9.80
C ASN A 29 10.55 9.64 -9.22
N ILE A 30 10.18 8.64 -10.02
CA ILE A 30 9.41 7.47 -9.56
C ILE A 30 10.21 6.70 -8.52
N GLU A 31 11.50 6.44 -8.77
CA GLU A 31 12.35 5.73 -7.82
C GLU A 31 12.55 6.51 -6.52
N THR A 32 12.75 7.83 -6.59
CA THR A 32 12.76 8.68 -5.38
C THR A 32 11.43 8.61 -4.62
N ALA A 33 10.29 8.70 -5.31
CA ALA A 33 8.99 8.59 -4.65
C ALA A 33 8.80 7.22 -3.98
N LYS A 34 9.26 6.12 -4.60
CA LYS A 34 9.24 4.78 -4.00
C LYS A 34 10.11 4.71 -2.74
N GLN A 35 11.28 5.35 -2.75
CA GLN A 35 12.14 5.43 -1.57
C GLN A 35 11.48 6.22 -0.44
N ASP A 36 10.87 7.37 -0.73
CA ASP A 36 10.16 8.19 0.26
C ASP A 36 8.98 7.43 0.87
N MET A 37 8.17 6.75 0.04
CA MET A 37 7.08 5.88 0.51
C MET A 37 7.59 4.78 1.43
N ASN A 38 8.69 4.10 1.07
CA ASN A 38 9.27 3.06 1.92
C ASN A 38 9.79 3.65 3.24
N ALA A 39 10.43 4.81 3.22
CA ALA A 39 10.91 5.48 4.42
C ALA A 39 9.76 5.89 5.37
N GLU A 40 8.64 6.37 4.82
CA GLU A 40 7.42 6.67 5.60
C GLU A 40 6.84 5.42 6.28
N ILE A 41 6.80 4.29 5.58
CA ILE A 41 6.37 3.02 6.17
C ILE A 41 7.34 2.54 7.26
N GLU A 42 8.65 2.62 7.04
CA GLU A 42 9.63 2.22 8.06
C GLU A 42 9.53 3.09 9.32
N LYS A 43 9.25 4.38 9.16
CA LYS A 43 8.93 5.25 10.30
C LYS A 43 7.65 4.79 11.02
N SER A 44 6.58 4.52 10.26
CA SER A 44 5.30 4.06 10.82
C SER A 44 5.42 2.71 11.54
N LYS A 45 6.29 1.81 11.05
CA LYS A 45 6.66 0.55 11.71
C LYS A 45 7.27 0.77 13.09
N GLU A 46 8.21 1.71 13.18
CA GLU A 46 8.87 2.05 14.44
C GLU A 46 7.86 2.64 15.44
N GLU A 47 7.07 3.63 15.01
CA GLU A 47 6.03 4.24 15.86
C GLU A 47 5.02 3.21 16.39
N PHE A 48 4.59 2.28 15.53
CA PHE A 48 3.72 1.17 15.94
C PHE A 48 4.40 0.24 16.95
N ARG A 49 5.68 -0.09 16.72
CA ARG A 49 6.45 -0.95 17.62
C ARG A 49 6.55 -0.34 19.01
N GLU A 50 6.86 0.95 19.10
CA GLU A 50 6.93 1.69 20.36
C GLU A 50 5.57 1.73 21.06
N ALA A 51 4.51 2.10 20.35
CA ALA A 51 3.15 2.12 20.90
C ALA A 51 2.70 0.74 21.42
N TYR A 52 3.01 -0.33 20.68
CA TYR A 52 2.72 -1.69 21.13
C TYR A 52 3.47 -2.05 22.41
N GLN A 53 4.76 -1.74 22.49
CA GLN A 53 5.56 -2.05 23.68
C GLN A 53 5.07 -1.29 24.91
N LEU A 54 4.59 -0.05 24.74
CA LEU A 54 3.94 0.70 25.82
C LEU A 54 2.65 0.00 26.28
N ALA A 55 1.77 -0.36 25.34
CA ALA A 55 0.53 -1.07 25.63
C ALA A 55 0.75 -2.44 26.30
N GLU A 56 1.76 -3.19 25.85
CA GLU A 56 2.12 -4.47 26.46
C GLU A 56 2.62 -4.31 27.89
N LYS A 57 3.43 -3.27 28.17
CA LYS A 57 3.93 -2.99 29.53
C LYS A 57 2.86 -2.46 30.47
N SER A 58 1.90 -1.68 29.96
CA SER A 58 0.82 -1.09 30.76
C SER A 58 -0.35 -2.05 31.03
N ASN A 59 -0.38 -3.20 30.36
CA ASN A 59 -1.41 -4.21 30.54
C ASN A 59 -1.00 -5.29 31.54
N SER A 60 -1.62 -5.28 32.72
CA SER A 60 -1.44 -6.32 33.75
C SER A 60 -2.42 -7.49 33.64
N ASP A 61 -3.45 -7.38 32.79
CA ASP A 61 -4.45 -8.43 32.59
C ASP A 61 -3.98 -9.45 31.56
N LYS A 62 -3.99 -10.73 31.95
CA LYS A 62 -3.54 -11.85 31.11
C LYS A 62 -4.36 -11.97 29.83
N PHE A 63 -5.68 -11.76 29.89
CA PHE A 63 -6.54 -11.82 28.72
C PHE A 63 -6.30 -10.63 27.78
N GLY A 64 -6.16 -9.42 28.36
CA GLY A 64 -5.76 -8.22 27.64
C GLY A 64 -4.42 -8.39 26.91
N LEU A 65 -3.41 -8.96 27.55
CA LEU A 65 -2.11 -9.26 26.94
C LEU A 65 -2.23 -10.25 25.78
N GLN A 66 -3.02 -11.32 25.93
CA GLN A 66 -3.24 -12.28 24.85
C GLN A 66 -3.94 -11.64 23.63
N ASN A 67 -4.90 -10.74 23.87
CA ASN A 67 -5.56 -9.99 22.82
C ASN A 67 -4.60 -9.03 22.11
N LEU A 68 -3.74 -8.33 22.84
CA LEU A 68 -2.67 -7.48 22.28
C LEU A 68 -1.70 -8.29 21.41
N GLN A 69 -1.24 -9.46 21.89
CA GLN A 69 -0.34 -10.33 21.12
C GLN A 69 -1.00 -10.84 19.84
N THR A 70 -2.28 -11.24 19.93
CA THR A 70 -3.07 -11.67 18.77
C THR A 70 -3.23 -10.53 17.76
N PHE A 71 -3.46 -9.32 18.25
CA PHE A 71 -3.53 -8.12 17.43
C PHE A 71 -2.21 -7.86 16.70
N LYS A 72 -1.08 -7.77 17.41
CA LYS A 72 0.24 -7.58 16.78
C LYS A 72 0.55 -8.64 15.74
N THR A 73 0.29 -9.92 16.05
CA THR A 73 0.55 -11.02 15.11
C THR A 73 -0.28 -10.87 13.83
N THR A 74 -1.57 -10.55 13.97
CA THR A 74 -2.46 -10.35 12.81
C THR A 74 -2.06 -9.10 12.01
N PHE A 75 -1.74 -8.02 12.71
CA PHE A 75 -1.27 -6.77 12.14
C PHE A 75 -0.01 -6.99 11.30
N THR A 76 1.04 -7.57 11.88
CA THR A 76 2.31 -7.84 11.18
C THR A 76 2.12 -8.82 10.02
N SER A 77 1.26 -9.83 10.16
CA SER A 77 0.94 -10.73 9.05
C SER A 77 0.20 -10.03 7.89
N THR A 78 -0.55 -8.97 8.19
CA THR A 78 -1.24 -8.15 7.19
C THR A 78 -0.25 -7.21 6.51
N ASP A 79 0.58 -6.49 7.28
CA ASP A 79 1.62 -5.61 6.75
C ASP A 79 2.58 -6.38 5.82
N ASN A 80 3.12 -7.50 6.29
CA ASN A 80 4.06 -8.31 5.49
C ASN A 80 3.43 -8.82 4.18
N TYR A 81 2.13 -9.11 4.19
CA TYR A 81 1.44 -9.55 2.98
C TYR A 81 1.28 -8.41 1.96
N LEU A 82 0.93 -7.22 2.43
CA LEU A 82 0.85 -6.02 1.59
C LEU A 82 2.24 -5.64 1.05
N ASP A 83 3.27 -5.72 1.88
CA ASP A 83 4.67 -5.48 1.51
C ASP A 83 5.17 -6.46 0.45
N SER A 84 4.85 -7.75 0.59
CA SER A 84 5.25 -8.75 -0.40
C SER A 84 4.59 -8.52 -1.75
N LEU A 85 3.30 -8.17 -1.77
CA LEU A 85 2.59 -7.83 -3.00
C LEU A 85 3.15 -6.55 -3.61
N LYS A 86 3.48 -5.54 -2.79
CA LYS A 86 4.07 -4.29 -3.27
C LYS A 86 5.41 -4.54 -3.93
N THR A 87 6.26 -5.34 -3.28
CA THR A 87 7.57 -5.76 -3.81
C THR A 87 7.41 -6.51 -5.12
N GLU A 88 6.41 -7.39 -5.24
CA GLU A 88 6.12 -8.07 -6.50
C GLU A 88 5.72 -7.07 -7.59
N MET A 89 4.88 -6.08 -7.29
CA MET A 89 4.46 -5.05 -8.25
C MET A 89 5.60 -4.12 -8.67
N ASP A 90 6.45 -3.71 -7.73
CA ASP A 90 7.61 -2.87 -8.00
C ASP A 90 8.65 -3.56 -8.90
N GLY A 91 8.65 -4.90 -8.94
CA GLY A 91 9.52 -5.70 -9.80
C GLY A 91 8.99 -5.92 -11.22
N LEU A 92 7.75 -5.52 -11.52
CA LEU A 92 7.18 -5.63 -12.87
C LEU A 92 7.62 -4.46 -13.75
N ASN A 93 7.74 -4.70 -15.05
CA ASN A 93 8.07 -3.64 -16.01
C ASN A 93 6.84 -2.77 -16.31
N ASP A 94 6.79 -1.58 -15.72
CA ASP A 94 5.69 -0.61 -15.91
C ASP A 94 5.49 -0.17 -17.37
N LYS A 95 6.49 -0.36 -18.25
CA LYS A 95 6.41 -0.03 -19.69
C LYS A 95 5.85 -1.19 -20.54
N ASP A 96 5.71 -2.39 -19.98
CA ASP A 96 5.13 -3.55 -20.68
C ASP A 96 3.61 -3.60 -20.49
N VAL A 97 2.87 -3.47 -21.59
CA VAL A 97 1.40 -3.48 -21.64
C VAL A 97 0.79 -4.78 -21.08
N HIS A 98 1.51 -5.89 -21.10
CA HIS A 98 1.04 -7.15 -20.53
C HIS A 98 1.02 -7.17 -19.00
N THR A 99 1.73 -6.23 -18.35
CA THR A 99 1.78 -6.16 -16.89
C THR A 99 0.46 -5.70 -16.28
N VAL A 100 -0.35 -4.92 -16.99
CA VAL A 100 -1.71 -4.56 -16.54
C VAL A 100 -2.59 -5.80 -16.41
N GLU A 101 -2.54 -6.70 -17.40
CA GLU A 101 -3.28 -7.97 -17.34
C GLU A 101 -2.73 -8.90 -16.24
N LEU A 102 -1.43 -8.84 -15.96
CA LEU A 102 -0.84 -9.58 -14.84
C LEU A 102 -1.33 -9.05 -13.48
N VAL A 103 -1.35 -7.72 -13.27
CA VAL A 103 -1.92 -7.09 -12.07
C VAL A 103 -3.37 -7.54 -11.91
N LYS A 104 -4.18 -7.39 -12.97
CA LYS A 104 -5.57 -7.83 -12.97
C LYS A 104 -5.71 -9.31 -12.59
N SER A 105 -4.88 -10.17 -13.16
CA SER A 105 -4.86 -11.60 -12.84
C SER A 105 -4.58 -11.86 -11.36
N ILE A 106 -3.55 -11.21 -10.80
CA ILE A 106 -3.14 -11.38 -9.40
C ILE A 106 -4.27 -10.95 -8.45
N PHE A 107 -4.81 -9.75 -8.62
CA PHE A 107 -5.74 -9.17 -7.66
C PHE A 107 -7.19 -9.63 -7.84
N LEU A 108 -7.65 -9.85 -9.07
CA LEU A 108 -9.05 -10.20 -9.34
C LEU A 108 -9.30 -11.70 -9.42
N TYR A 109 -8.34 -12.47 -9.96
CA TYR A 109 -8.58 -13.87 -10.31
C TYR A 109 -7.78 -14.87 -9.46
N LYS A 110 -6.57 -14.51 -9.01
CA LYS A 110 -5.71 -15.38 -8.18
C LYS A 110 -5.92 -15.18 -6.68
N GLY A 111 -6.87 -14.34 -6.27
CA GLY A 111 -7.32 -14.20 -4.88
C GLY A 111 -6.47 -13.27 -4.01
N ALA A 112 -5.54 -12.49 -4.58
CA ALA A 112 -4.78 -11.52 -3.79
C ALA A 112 -5.68 -10.41 -3.23
N GLY A 113 -6.62 -9.90 -4.04
CA GLY A 113 -7.60 -8.89 -3.59
C GLY A 113 -8.47 -9.39 -2.44
N ASP A 114 -8.97 -10.63 -2.52
CA ASP A 114 -9.75 -11.23 -1.42
C ASP A 114 -8.92 -11.42 -0.16
N SER A 115 -7.66 -11.81 -0.31
CA SER A 115 -6.72 -11.97 0.80
C SER A 115 -6.44 -10.64 1.50
N ILE A 116 -6.25 -9.55 0.74
CA ILE A 116 -6.12 -8.19 1.27
C ILE A 116 -7.34 -7.84 2.12
N ILE A 117 -8.53 -7.96 1.55
CA ILE A 117 -9.81 -7.59 2.19
C ILE A 117 -10.00 -8.38 3.49
N ASN A 118 -9.79 -9.70 3.45
CA ASN A 118 -9.95 -10.56 4.61
C ASN A 118 -8.94 -10.23 5.72
N LYS A 119 -7.68 -9.96 5.37
CA LYS A 119 -6.64 -9.61 6.35
C LYS A 119 -6.88 -8.23 6.99
N LEU A 120 -7.27 -7.23 6.20
CA LEU A 120 -7.63 -5.90 6.71
C LEU A 120 -8.84 -6.00 7.65
N ASN A 121 -9.94 -6.61 7.20
CA ASN A 121 -11.15 -6.79 8.02
C ASN A 121 -10.86 -7.53 9.33
N ARG A 122 -10.03 -8.58 9.28
CA ARG A 122 -9.62 -9.33 10.48
C ARG A 122 -8.80 -8.47 11.43
N THR A 123 -7.81 -7.72 10.92
CA THR A 123 -6.99 -6.83 11.74
C THR A 123 -7.84 -5.76 12.40
N ILE A 124 -8.77 -5.16 11.66
CA ILE A 124 -9.69 -4.13 12.15
C ILE A 124 -10.64 -4.69 13.22
N ALA A 125 -11.20 -5.89 13.00
CA ALA A 125 -12.07 -6.54 13.98
C ALA A 125 -11.33 -6.81 15.30
N ILE A 126 -10.09 -7.31 15.23
CA ILE A 126 -9.26 -7.54 16.41
C ILE A 126 -8.85 -6.21 17.06
N GLY A 127 -8.51 -5.19 16.26
CA GLY A 127 -8.19 -3.86 16.76
C GLY A 127 -9.34 -3.24 17.54
N LYS A 128 -10.58 -3.37 17.06
CA LYS A 128 -11.77 -2.95 17.82
C LYS A 128 -11.98 -3.74 19.12
N ALA A 129 -11.58 -5.01 19.16
CA ALA A 129 -11.64 -5.82 20.38
C ALA A 129 -10.57 -5.43 21.41
N VAL A 130 -9.41 -4.96 20.94
CA VAL A 130 -8.31 -4.45 21.78
C VAL A 130 -8.53 -3.02 22.26
N ALA A 131 -9.19 -2.19 21.45
CA ALA A 131 -9.47 -0.79 21.79
C ALA A 131 -10.20 -0.64 23.15
N ARG A 132 -9.61 0.15 24.05
CA ARG A 132 -10.09 0.30 25.44
C ARG A 132 -11.30 1.23 25.54
N THR A 133 -11.41 2.20 24.63
CA THR A 133 -12.47 3.21 24.65
C THR A 133 -13.40 3.10 23.45
N GLU A 134 -14.65 3.52 23.62
CA GLU A 134 -15.61 3.58 22.52
C GLU A 134 -15.16 4.59 21.45
N LYS A 135 -14.51 5.69 21.85
CA LYS A 135 -13.95 6.68 20.92
C LYS A 135 -12.96 6.05 19.95
N GLN A 136 -12.10 5.15 20.42
CA GLN A 136 -11.18 4.41 19.56
C GLN A 136 -11.92 3.49 18.61
N LYS A 137 -12.90 2.72 19.10
CA LYS A 137 -13.70 1.80 18.27
C LYS A 137 -14.44 2.53 17.15
N VAL A 138 -15.00 3.70 17.45
CA VAL A 138 -15.66 4.57 16.47
C VAL A 138 -14.65 5.09 15.44
N ALA A 139 -13.48 5.56 15.89
CA ALA A 139 -12.44 6.03 14.97
C ALA A 139 -11.90 4.92 14.04
N ILE A 140 -11.66 3.73 14.58
CA ILE A 140 -11.25 2.54 13.81
C ILE A 140 -12.33 2.17 12.80
N LYS A 141 -13.61 2.22 13.19
CA LYS A 141 -14.73 1.97 12.26
C LYS A 141 -14.75 3.00 11.14
N ALA A 142 -14.58 4.29 11.45
CA ALA A 142 -14.57 5.34 10.43
C ALA A 142 -13.41 5.15 9.43
N MET A 143 -12.22 4.79 9.91
CA MET A 143 -11.06 4.45 9.06
C MET A 143 -11.33 3.22 8.19
N ASN A 144 -11.98 2.18 8.73
CA ASN A 144 -12.40 1.03 7.94
C ASN A 144 -13.41 1.41 6.84
N ASP A 145 -14.38 2.25 7.18
CA ASP A 145 -15.41 2.69 6.23
C ASP A 145 -14.80 3.54 5.10
N SER A 146 -13.76 4.33 5.38
CA SER A 146 -13.05 5.12 4.37
C SER A 146 -12.24 4.31 3.37
N LEU A 147 -11.94 3.03 3.67
CA LEU A 147 -11.32 2.12 2.69
C LEU A 147 -12.25 1.81 1.51
N GLY A 148 -13.56 2.02 1.66
CA GLY A 148 -14.55 1.84 0.58
C GLY A 148 -14.76 0.40 0.12
N ILE A 149 -14.25 -0.59 0.86
CA ILE A 149 -14.35 -2.03 0.52
C ILE A 149 -15.80 -2.52 0.65
N ALA A 150 -16.47 -2.12 1.74
CA ALA A 150 -17.88 -2.41 1.95
C ALA A 150 -18.76 -1.33 1.26
N PRO A 151 -19.95 -1.68 0.75
CA PRO A 151 -20.62 -2.98 0.84
C PRO A 151 -20.29 -3.97 -0.29
N ASN A 152 -19.46 -3.61 -1.27
CA ASN A 152 -19.24 -4.42 -2.47
C ASN A 152 -17.75 -4.69 -2.72
N PRO A 153 -17.16 -5.72 -2.07
CA PRO A 153 -15.76 -6.09 -2.19
C PRO A 153 -15.30 -6.37 -3.62
N ASP A 154 -16.14 -7.04 -4.43
CA ASP A 154 -15.80 -7.37 -5.81
C ASP A 154 -15.71 -6.12 -6.69
N ARG A 155 -16.67 -5.20 -6.53
CA ARG A 155 -16.62 -3.90 -7.21
C ARG A 155 -15.42 -3.08 -6.77
N TRP A 156 -15.09 -3.09 -5.48
CA TRP A 156 -13.89 -2.40 -4.98
C TRP A 156 -12.62 -2.95 -5.63
N LYS A 157 -12.47 -4.29 -5.71
CA LYS A 157 -11.32 -4.92 -6.38
C LYS A 157 -11.25 -4.50 -7.86
N GLU A 158 -12.35 -4.59 -8.59
CA GLU A 158 -12.41 -4.21 -10.01
C GLU A 158 -12.06 -2.74 -10.22
N GLN A 159 -12.60 -1.83 -9.40
CA GLN A 159 -12.30 -0.40 -9.47
C GLN A 159 -10.84 -0.07 -9.13
N THR A 160 -10.25 -0.85 -8.22
CA THR A 160 -8.90 -0.61 -7.71
C THR A 160 -7.82 -1.24 -8.58
N PHE A 161 -8.07 -2.40 -9.17
CA PHE A 161 -7.06 -3.21 -9.87
C PHE A 161 -7.45 -3.62 -11.31
N GLY A 162 -8.67 -3.33 -11.77
CA GLY A 162 -9.17 -3.81 -13.07
C GLY A 162 -8.48 -3.20 -14.29
N LEU A 163 -7.90 -2.01 -14.15
CA LEU A 163 -7.15 -1.30 -15.20
C LEU A 163 -5.86 -0.68 -14.67
N THR A 164 -5.37 -1.15 -13.52
CA THR A 164 -4.25 -0.55 -12.80
C THR A 164 -2.95 -1.23 -13.23
N GLY A 165 -1.96 -0.44 -13.66
CA GLY A 165 -0.60 -0.94 -13.91
C GLY A 165 0.18 -1.22 -12.63
N PRO A 166 1.37 -1.82 -12.70
CA PRO A 166 2.11 -2.24 -11.52
C PRO A 166 2.46 -1.08 -10.58
N LEU A 167 2.94 0.05 -11.09
CA LEU A 167 3.17 1.27 -10.30
C LEU A 167 1.90 1.71 -9.53
N GLY A 168 0.75 1.74 -10.20
CA GLY A 168 -0.52 2.10 -9.57
C GLY A 168 -0.92 1.11 -8.49
N ALA A 169 -0.72 -0.19 -8.71
CA ALA A 169 -0.99 -1.22 -7.73
C ALA A 169 -0.05 -1.09 -6.51
N SER A 170 1.23 -0.78 -6.74
CA SER A 170 2.21 -0.48 -5.70
C SER A 170 1.80 0.71 -4.83
N MET A 171 1.32 1.80 -5.46
CA MET A 171 0.80 2.98 -4.74
C MET A 171 -0.45 2.68 -3.92
N VAL A 172 -1.37 1.87 -4.45
CA VAL A 172 -2.55 1.41 -3.71
C VAL A 172 -2.12 0.60 -2.48
N LEU A 173 -1.21 -0.37 -2.66
CA LEU A 173 -0.72 -1.21 -1.56
C LEU A 173 0.01 -0.39 -0.50
N TYR A 174 0.80 0.61 -0.92
CA TYR A 174 1.38 1.58 -0.02
C TYR A 174 0.30 2.32 0.79
N GLY A 175 -0.72 2.89 0.14
CA GLY A 175 -1.80 3.59 0.83
C GLY A 175 -2.55 2.68 1.83
N LEU A 176 -2.80 1.43 1.47
CA LEU A 176 -3.39 0.45 2.39
C LEU A 176 -2.51 0.16 3.60
N ARG A 177 -1.18 0.15 3.44
CA ARG A 177 -0.25 -0.01 4.57
C ARG A 177 -0.25 1.22 5.47
N THR A 178 -0.25 2.43 4.90
CA THR A 178 -0.36 3.67 5.69
C THR A 178 -1.64 3.67 6.53
N GLU A 179 -2.78 3.30 5.93
CA GLU A 179 -4.05 3.17 6.67
C GLU A 179 -4.01 2.06 7.73
N LEU A 180 -3.39 0.93 7.42
CA LEU A 180 -3.15 -0.15 8.40
C LEU A 180 -2.41 0.40 9.62
N TYR A 181 -1.30 1.12 9.43
CA TYR A 181 -0.55 1.75 10.52
C TYR A 181 -1.37 2.78 11.29
N ALA A 182 -2.14 3.63 10.60
CA ALA A 182 -3.03 4.59 11.26
C ALA A 182 -4.07 3.89 12.17
N ILE A 183 -4.68 2.81 11.70
CA ILE A 183 -5.59 1.96 12.48
C ILE A 183 -4.86 1.30 13.66
N GLY A 184 -3.63 0.82 13.43
CA GLY A 184 -2.73 0.28 14.45
C GLY A 184 -2.50 1.25 15.59
N MET A 185 -2.05 2.46 15.26
CA MET A 185 -1.81 3.52 16.21
C MET A 185 -3.09 3.94 16.94
N LYS A 186 -4.23 4.02 16.24
CA LYS A 186 -5.52 4.35 16.88
C LYS A 186 -5.95 3.30 17.90
N THR A 187 -5.73 2.02 17.59
CA THR A 187 -6.01 0.89 18.49
C THR A 187 -5.18 0.96 19.78
N LEU A 188 -3.96 1.46 19.67
CA LEU A 188 -2.98 1.52 20.75
C LEU A 188 -2.90 2.90 21.43
N THR A 189 -3.67 3.89 20.97
CA THR A 189 -3.77 5.19 21.65
C THR A 189 -4.40 4.98 23.04
N ASP A 190 -4.04 5.77 24.05
CA ASP A 190 -4.62 5.70 25.41
C ASP A 190 -4.31 4.42 26.22
N TRP A 191 -3.19 3.74 25.92
CA TRP A 191 -2.67 2.62 26.71
C TRP A 191 -1.70 3.04 27.82
#